data_AF-A0AAU7TDX6-F1
#
_entry.id   AF-A0AAU7TDX6-F1
#
_cell.length_a   1.000
_cell.length_b   1.000
_cell.length_c   1.000
_cell.angle_alpha   90.00
_cell.angle_beta   90.00
_cell.angle_gamma   90.00
#
_symmetry.space_group_name_H-M   'P 1'
#
loop_
_entity.id
_entity.type
_entity.pdbx_description
1 polymer ?
#
loop_
_entity_poly.entity_id
_entity_poly.type
_entity_poly.pdbx_seq_one_letter_code
_entity_poly.pdbx_strand_id
1 'polypeptide(L)'
;MTELDARGAIPRRVSPAGLRRFVENFAAEHPPLRLDAADLTIKDPERVRRRYGGVFNYLTRVELEVERNVLELRALMPDATETDRLFYEDVWSPQELQHGVLLDAVQQGIGMVSAATDLEVNARIRLVGVLSRLPGMLGVIRLLYYLTGAATERSAVIAYSRLVDGLRGMGEHAIAETVVAPIRRQEPGHFAFYRLSAQVLVDDEGLSDWQLYLARVLRRRSFDLVGVNNQRQRADFGDVARALDLDRDLLPLARQISLVERELLWAGEQGLQVPSYILAALREAIALSVTREHADVR
;
A
#
# COMPACT_ATOMS: atom_id res chain seq x y z
N MET A 1 -3.64 30.74 39.34
CA MET A 1 -4.55 29.63 39.70
C MET A 1 -5.64 29.60 38.66
N THR A 2 -5.44 28.77 37.63
CA THR A 2 -6.35 28.28 36.56
C THR A 2 -5.40 27.79 35.45
N GLU A 3 -5.07 26.50 35.30
CA GLU A 3 -5.96 25.39 34.87
C GLU A 3 -6.91 25.82 33.74
N LEU A 4 -6.35 26.06 32.54
CA LEU A 4 -7.05 26.06 31.24
C LEU A 4 -6.01 26.31 30.12
N ASP A 5 -5.11 25.35 29.87
CA ASP A 5 -4.28 25.38 28.64
C ASP A 5 -3.81 23.99 28.18
N ALA A 6 -4.62 22.96 28.45
CA ALA A 6 -4.27 21.56 28.21
C ALA A 6 -5.09 20.87 27.10
N ARG A 7 -5.45 21.61 26.03
CA ARG A 7 -6.11 21.02 24.86
C ARG A 7 -5.63 21.67 23.57
N GLY A 8 -4.67 21.03 22.88
CA GLY A 8 -4.33 21.41 21.50
C GLY A 8 -2.87 21.29 21.07
N ALA A 9 -1.96 20.73 21.87
CA ALA A 9 -0.60 20.45 21.39
C ALA A 9 -0.56 19.08 20.69
N ILE A 10 -0.46 19.09 19.35
CA ILE A 10 -0.06 17.91 18.56
C ILE A 10 1.28 17.42 19.13
N PRO A 11 1.44 16.13 19.50
CA PRO A 11 2.73 15.63 19.99
C PRO A 11 3.83 15.94 18.97
N ARG A 12 4.86 16.68 19.42
CA ARG A 12 5.79 17.43 18.56
C ARG A 12 6.91 16.59 17.95
N ARG A 13 6.94 15.27 18.19
CA ARG A 13 7.82 14.27 17.55
C ARG A 13 7.34 12.88 17.95
N VAL A 14 7.29 11.94 17.01
CA VAL A 14 7.03 10.53 17.30
C VAL A 14 8.36 9.89 17.65
N SER A 15 8.45 9.22 18.80
CA SER A 15 9.67 8.54 19.23
C SER A 15 9.60 7.04 18.93
N PRO A 16 10.73 6.29 18.94
CA PRO A 16 10.74 4.83 18.78
C PRO A 16 9.80 4.11 19.74
N ALA A 17 9.74 4.54 21.01
CA ALA A 17 8.82 3.99 21.99
C ALA A 17 7.34 4.32 21.68
N GLY A 18 7.08 5.49 21.10
CA GLY A 18 5.74 5.86 20.63
C GLY A 18 5.29 5.01 19.44
N LEU A 19 6.18 4.74 18.49
CA LEU A 19 5.94 3.86 17.36
C LEU A 19 5.63 2.43 17.82
N ARG A 20 6.40 1.88 18.76
CA ARG A 20 6.13 0.55 19.33
C ARG A 20 4.74 0.45 19.96
N ARG A 21 4.37 1.42 20.81
CA ARG A 21 3.03 1.46 21.41
C ARG A 21 1.92 1.57 20.37
N PHE A 22 2.16 2.31 19.29
CA PHE A 22 1.22 2.38 18.19
C PHE A 22 1.01 1.00 17.56
N VAL A 23 2.07 0.25 17.27
CA VAL A 23 2.00 -1.11 16.72
C VAL A 23 1.24 -2.05 17.66
N GLU A 24 1.57 -2.04 18.95
CA GLU A 24 0.92 -2.88 19.96
C GLU A 24 -0.58 -2.60 20.07
N ASN A 25 -0.98 -1.32 20.11
CA ASN A 25 -2.38 -0.93 20.14
C ASN A 25 -3.10 -1.32 18.84
N PHE A 26 -2.47 -1.06 17.69
CA PHE A 26 -3.03 -1.40 16.39
C PHE A 26 -3.28 -2.90 16.26
N ALA A 27 -2.34 -3.73 16.71
CA ALA A 27 -2.48 -5.19 16.72
C ALA A 27 -3.67 -5.66 17.58
N ALA A 28 -3.87 -5.03 18.75
CA ALA A 28 -4.96 -5.38 19.66
C ALA A 28 -6.34 -4.93 19.13
N GLU A 29 -6.42 -3.75 18.53
CA GLU A 29 -7.66 -3.16 18.02
C GLU A 29 -8.12 -3.75 16.68
N HIS A 30 -7.16 -4.21 15.87
CA HIS A 30 -7.40 -4.71 14.52
C HIS A 30 -6.79 -6.11 14.33
N PRO A 31 -7.32 -7.17 14.96
CA PRO A 31 -6.81 -8.52 14.71
C PRO A 31 -7.01 -8.94 13.25
N PRO A 32 -6.29 -9.96 12.74
CA PRO A 32 -6.52 -10.52 11.42
C PRO A 32 -7.99 -10.86 11.20
N LEU A 33 -8.52 -10.48 10.04
CA LEU A 33 -9.90 -10.77 9.68
C LEU A 33 -10.12 -12.28 9.55
N ARG A 34 -11.36 -12.74 9.72
CA ARG A 34 -11.69 -14.16 9.64
C ARG A 34 -12.67 -14.42 8.50
N LEU A 35 -12.35 -15.41 7.66
CA LEU A 35 -13.22 -15.84 6.58
C LEU A 35 -14.61 -16.30 7.08
N ASP A 36 -14.67 -16.96 8.23
CA ASP A 36 -15.94 -17.46 8.80
C ASP A 36 -16.86 -16.36 9.36
N ALA A 37 -16.34 -15.14 9.54
CA ALA A 37 -17.11 -13.97 9.94
C ALA A 37 -17.67 -13.19 8.73
N ALA A 38 -17.28 -13.55 7.50
CA ALA A 38 -17.70 -12.86 6.29
C ALA A 38 -19.00 -13.44 5.72
N ASP A 39 -19.92 -12.56 5.33
CA ASP A 39 -21.08 -12.91 4.51
C ASP A 39 -20.68 -12.80 3.03
N LEU A 40 -20.49 -13.94 2.39
CA LEU A 40 -20.09 -14.07 0.99
C LEU A 40 -21.29 -14.10 0.03
N THR A 41 -22.48 -13.69 0.46
CA THR A 41 -23.65 -13.61 -0.42
C THR A 41 -23.42 -12.63 -1.56
N ILE A 42 -23.57 -13.10 -2.81
CA ILE A 42 -23.49 -12.28 -4.02
C ILE A 42 -24.80 -12.44 -4.80
N LYS A 43 -25.51 -11.33 -5.03
CA LYS A 43 -26.84 -11.33 -5.65
C LYS A 43 -26.77 -11.52 -7.16
N ASP A 44 -25.82 -10.87 -7.82
CA ASP A 44 -25.58 -10.98 -9.27
C ASP A 44 -24.09 -11.22 -9.56
N PRO A 45 -23.62 -12.48 -9.40
CA PRO A 45 -22.22 -12.83 -9.57
C PRO A 45 -21.66 -12.46 -10.95
N GLU A 46 -22.49 -12.60 -11.99
CA GLU A 46 -22.14 -12.29 -13.37
C GLU A 46 -21.90 -10.79 -13.57
N ARG A 47 -22.76 -9.93 -13.00
CA ARG A 47 -22.57 -8.48 -13.09
C ARG A 47 -21.37 -8.02 -12.28
N VAL A 48 -21.14 -8.58 -11.08
CA VAL A 48 -19.94 -8.29 -10.29
C VAL A 48 -18.68 -8.70 -11.05
N ARG A 49 -18.66 -9.90 -11.63
CA ARG A 49 -17.54 -10.40 -12.45
C ARG A 49 -17.25 -9.46 -13.62
N ARG A 50 -18.25 -9.08 -14.40
CA ARG A 50 -18.05 -8.17 -15.55
C ARG A 50 -17.50 -6.81 -15.12
N ARG A 51 -17.95 -6.27 -13.98
CA ARG A 51 -17.61 -4.92 -13.55
C ARG A 51 -16.30 -4.83 -12.75
N TYR A 52 -16.05 -5.82 -11.89
CA TYR A 52 -14.98 -5.80 -10.88
C TYR A 52 -14.12 -7.07 -10.89
N GLY A 53 -14.35 -8.04 -11.78
CA GLY A 53 -13.54 -9.26 -11.82
C GLY A 53 -12.04 -8.99 -12.00
N GLY A 54 -11.68 -8.05 -12.88
CA GLY A 54 -10.29 -7.58 -13.03
C GLY A 54 -9.75 -6.89 -11.77
N VAL A 55 -10.60 -6.15 -11.04
CA VAL A 55 -10.24 -5.49 -9.78
C VAL A 55 -9.95 -6.52 -8.70
N PHE A 56 -10.85 -7.47 -8.48
CA PHE A 56 -10.62 -8.56 -7.54
C PHE A 56 -9.35 -9.34 -7.91
N ASN A 57 -9.19 -9.74 -9.16
CA ASN A 57 -7.98 -10.47 -9.60
C ASN A 57 -6.69 -9.71 -9.29
N TYR A 58 -6.68 -8.40 -9.51
CA TYR A 58 -5.50 -7.59 -9.22
C TYR A 58 -5.25 -7.46 -7.72
N LEU A 59 -6.27 -7.10 -6.94
CA LEU A 59 -6.13 -6.89 -5.49
C LEU A 59 -5.77 -8.20 -4.78
N THR A 60 -6.47 -9.30 -5.04
CA THR A 60 -6.16 -10.62 -4.46
C THR A 60 -4.72 -11.04 -4.71
N ARG A 61 -4.21 -10.83 -5.94
CA ARG A 61 -2.80 -11.12 -6.24
C ARG A 61 -1.87 -10.29 -5.37
N VAL A 62 -2.11 -8.98 -5.29
CA VAL A 62 -1.26 -8.06 -4.51
C VAL A 62 -1.26 -8.46 -3.04
N GLU A 63 -2.43 -8.79 -2.48
CA GLU A 63 -2.54 -9.22 -1.08
C GLU A 63 -1.87 -10.58 -0.83
N LEU A 64 -2.05 -11.56 -1.72
CA LEU A 64 -1.44 -12.88 -1.56
C LEU A 64 0.08 -12.88 -1.82
N GLU A 65 0.62 -11.86 -2.49
CA GLU A 65 2.06 -11.65 -2.63
C GLU A 65 2.72 -11.14 -1.32
N VAL A 66 1.96 -10.97 -0.22
CA VAL A 66 2.48 -10.60 1.11
C VAL A 66 3.62 -11.51 1.57
N GLU A 67 3.54 -12.82 1.32
CA GLU A 67 4.59 -13.76 1.72
C GLU A 67 5.93 -13.44 1.03
N ARG A 68 5.88 -13.09 -0.27
CA ARG A 68 7.06 -12.59 -0.99
C ARG A 68 7.57 -11.32 -0.34
N ASN A 69 6.68 -10.38 -0.03
CA ASN A 69 7.06 -9.10 0.55
C ASN A 69 7.77 -9.28 1.92
N VAL A 70 7.32 -10.23 2.77
CA VAL A 70 8.03 -10.58 4.02
C VAL A 70 9.42 -11.16 3.75
N LEU A 71 9.59 -11.99 2.72
CA LEU A 71 10.91 -12.51 2.34
C LEU A 71 11.83 -11.41 1.80
N GLU A 72 11.29 -10.52 0.97
CA GLU A 72 12.01 -9.34 0.47
C GLU A 72 12.45 -8.42 1.61
N LEU A 73 11.59 -8.23 2.62
CA LEU A 73 11.90 -7.46 3.80
C LEU A 73 13.07 -8.02 4.59
N ARG A 74 13.05 -9.32 4.87
CA ARG A 74 14.15 -10.01 5.55
C ARG A 74 15.46 -9.91 4.76
N ALA A 75 15.39 -9.88 3.43
CA ALA A 75 16.55 -9.70 2.57
C ALA A 75 17.06 -8.24 2.58
N LEU A 76 16.17 -7.25 2.46
CA LEU A 76 16.51 -5.82 2.40
C LEU A 76 17.01 -5.27 3.72
N MET A 77 16.40 -5.72 4.82
CA MET A 77 16.60 -5.20 6.17
C MET A 77 16.96 -6.33 7.14
N PRO A 78 18.13 -6.98 6.97
CA PRO A 78 18.54 -8.07 7.87
C PRO A 78 18.60 -7.62 9.34
N ASP A 79 18.95 -6.35 9.56
CA ASP A 79 19.03 -5.71 10.87
C ASP A 79 17.81 -4.81 11.17
N ALA A 80 16.62 -5.21 10.71
CA ALA A 80 15.36 -4.52 11.03
C ALA A 80 15.19 -4.34 12.55
N THR A 81 14.56 -3.23 12.96
CA THR A 81 14.32 -2.97 14.39
C THR A 81 13.35 -4.00 14.97
N GLU A 82 13.34 -4.17 16.29
CA GLU A 82 12.34 -5.03 16.95
C GLU A 82 10.91 -4.59 16.62
N THR A 83 10.67 -3.27 16.56
CA THR A 83 9.37 -2.71 16.19
C THR A 83 8.99 -3.00 14.74
N ASP A 84 9.95 -2.94 13.80
CA ASP A 84 9.70 -3.33 12.41
C ASP A 84 9.32 -4.81 12.30
N ARG A 85 10.08 -5.69 12.99
CA ARG A 85 9.80 -7.13 12.98
C ARG A 85 8.43 -7.44 13.58
N LEU A 86 8.12 -6.86 14.74
CA LEU A 86 6.81 -6.97 15.37
C LEU A 86 5.69 -6.58 14.40
N PHE A 87 5.84 -5.44 13.71
CA PHE A 87 4.82 -5.01 12.76
C PHE A 87 4.71 -5.97 11.56
N TYR A 88 5.79 -6.26 10.85
CA TYR A 88 5.70 -7.02 9.60
C TYR A 88 5.40 -8.50 9.80
N GLU A 89 5.93 -9.11 10.85
CA GLU A 89 5.80 -10.55 11.08
C GLU A 89 4.53 -10.88 11.87
N ASP A 90 4.20 -10.09 12.90
CA ASP A 90 3.13 -10.46 13.85
C ASP A 90 1.81 -9.70 13.63
N VAL A 91 1.84 -8.56 12.91
CA VAL A 91 0.64 -7.71 12.71
C VAL A 91 0.23 -7.69 11.25
N TRP A 92 1.05 -7.08 10.40
CA TRP A 92 0.76 -6.82 8.99
C TRP A 92 0.64 -8.11 8.18
N SER A 93 1.62 -9.01 8.24
CA SER A 93 1.58 -10.22 7.41
C SER A 93 0.36 -11.11 7.68
N PRO A 94 -0.04 -11.38 8.94
CA PRO A 94 -1.28 -12.11 9.22
C PRO A 94 -2.55 -11.37 8.75
N GLN A 95 -2.58 -10.04 8.83
CA GLN A 95 -3.70 -9.22 8.35
C GLN A 95 -3.84 -9.30 6.82
N GLU A 96 -2.78 -8.99 6.07
CA GLU A 96 -2.79 -8.99 4.60
C GLU A 96 -3.06 -10.38 4.01
N LEU A 97 -2.56 -11.45 4.65
CA LEU A 97 -2.89 -12.80 4.22
C LEU A 97 -4.40 -13.05 4.29
N GLN A 98 -5.07 -12.58 5.35
CA GLN A 98 -6.52 -12.69 5.46
C GLN A 98 -7.26 -11.78 4.47
N HIS A 99 -6.70 -10.63 4.10
CA HIS A 99 -7.23 -9.82 3.00
C HIS A 99 -7.24 -10.62 1.71
N GLY A 100 -6.12 -11.24 1.34
CA GLY A 100 -6.01 -12.09 0.17
C GLY A 100 -6.99 -13.27 0.18
N VAL A 101 -7.11 -13.97 1.32
CA VAL A 101 -8.04 -15.10 1.48
C VAL A 101 -9.50 -14.66 1.29
N LEU A 102 -9.89 -13.52 1.87
CA LEU A 102 -11.25 -13.00 1.75
C LEU A 102 -11.57 -12.57 0.31
N LEU A 103 -10.65 -11.89 -0.37
CA LEU A 103 -10.83 -11.48 -1.76
C LEU A 103 -10.87 -12.68 -2.71
N ASP A 104 -10.05 -13.70 -2.47
CA ASP A 104 -10.07 -14.95 -3.24
C ASP A 104 -11.41 -15.69 -3.06
N ALA A 105 -11.96 -15.73 -1.85
CA ALA A 105 -13.27 -16.31 -1.61
C ALA A 105 -14.38 -15.58 -2.41
N VAL A 106 -14.31 -14.25 -2.51
CA VAL A 106 -15.22 -13.48 -3.38
C VAL A 106 -15.00 -13.81 -4.86
N GLN A 107 -13.74 -13.95 -5.32
CA GLN A 107 -13.44 -14.38 -6.69
C GLN A 107 -14.07 -15.72 -7.05
N GLN A 108 -13.95 -16.69 -6.15
CA GLN A 108 -14.56 -18.00 -6.34
C GLN A 108 -16.10 -17.88 -6.39
N GLY A 109 -16.69 -17.04 -5.54
CA GLY A 109 -18.12 -16.74 -5.54
C GLY A 109 -18.66 -16.13 -6.84
N ILE A 110 -17.80 -15.43 -7.60
CA ILE A 110 -18.12 -14.89 -8.94
C ILE A 110 -17.62 -15.78 -10.10
N GLY A 111 -17.25 -17.03 -9.80
CA GLY A 111 -16.86 -18.05 -10.77
C GLY A 111 -15.46 -17.83 -11.38
N MET A 112 -14.60 -17.07 -10.73
CA MET A 112 -13.22 -16.84 -11.16
C MET A 112 -12.28 -17.86 -10.51
N VAL A 113 -11.15 -18.12 -11.18
CA VAL A 113 -10.06 -18.90 -10.60
C VAL A 113 -9.20 -18.01 -9.70
N SER A 114 -8.52 -18.63 -8.74
CA SER A 114 -7.58 -17.92 -7.87
C SER A 114 -6.49 -17.23 -8.68
N ALA A 115 -6.06 -16.06 -8.21
CA ALA A 115 -5.03 -15.30 -8.89
C ALA A 115 -3.68 -16.05 -8.80
N ALA A 116 -2.93 -16.07 -9.91
CA ALA A 116 -1.57 -16.59 -9.90
C ALA A 116 -0.66 -15.62 -9.15
N THR A 117 0.02 -16.12 -8.11
CA THR A 117 0.99 -15.36 -7.31
C THR A 117 2.41 -15.69 -7.73
N ASP A 118 3.30 -14.70 -7.62
CA ASP A 118 4.74 -14.90 -7.74
C ASP A 118 5.38 -14.70 -6.38
N LEU A 119 5.94 -15.78 -5.83
CA LEU A 119 6.55 -15.82 -4.51
C LEU A 119 8.09 -15.76 -4.55
N GLU A 120 8.69 -15.60 -5.73
CA GLU A 120 10.15 -15.58 -5.86
C GLU A 120 10.75 -14.22 -5.48
N VAL A 121 11.74 -14.24 -4.57
CA VAL A 121 12.54 -13.04 -4.27
C VAL A 121 13.55 -12.78 -5.39
N ASN A 122 13.39 -11.64 -6.07
CA ASN A 122 14.26 -11.22 -7.17
C ASN A 122 15.73 -11.06 -6.73
N ALA A 123 16.67 -11.50 -7.58
CA ALA A 123 18.11 -11.33 -7.38
C ALA A 123 18.54 -9.88 -7.12
N ARG A 124 17.84 -8.89 -7.70
CA ARG A 124 18.09 -7.46 -7.44
C ARG A 124 17.82 -7.08 -5.99
N ILE A 125 16.74 -7.59 -5.40
CA ILE A 125 16.40 -7.36 -4.00
C ILE A 125 17.47 -7.96 -3.08
N ARG A 126 17.94 -9.17 -3.39
CA ARG A 126 19.05 -9.80 -2.66
C ARG A 126 20.33 -8.96 -2.75
N LEU A 127 20.65 -8.42 -3.92
CA LEU A 127 21.79 -7.51 -4.10
C LEU A 127 21.66 -6.24 -3.25
N VAL A 128 20.48 -5.62 -3.23
CA VAL A 128 20.21 -4.45 -2.37
C VAL A 128 20.38 -4.83 -0.89
N GLY A 129 19.95 -6.02 -0.48
CA GLY A 129 20.18 -6.57 0.85
C GLY A 129 21.67 -6.76 1.21
N VAL A 130 22.53 -7.05 0.23
CA VAL A 130 23.98 -7.05 0.46
C VAL A 130 24.51 -5.63 0.61
N LEU A 131 24.03 -4.69 -0.23
CA LEU A 131 24.42 -3.28 -0.19
C LEU A 131 23.95 -2.58 1.09
N SER A 132 22.89 -3.05 1.74
CA SER A 132 22.38 -2.47 3.00
C SER A 132 23.37 -2.56 4.15
N ARG A 133 24.31 -3.52 4.09
CA ARG A 133 25.39 -3.69 5.07
C ARG A 133 26.47 -2.61 4.98
N LEU A 134 26.48 -1.80 3.91
CA LEU A 134 27.40 -0.69 3.79
C LEU A 134 27.01 0.43 4.78
N PRO A 135 27.98 1.09 5.44
CA PRO A 135 27.70 2.17 6.39
C PRO A 135 26.78 3.25 5.78
N GLY A 136 25.69 3.55 6.49
CA GLY A 136 24.70 4.55 6.07
C GLY A 136 23.69 4.09 4.99
N MET A 137 23.91 2.98 4.30
CA MET A 137 22.98 2.51 3.25
C MET A 137 21.68 1.93 3.80
N LEU A 138 21.73 1.26 4.95
CA LEU A 138 20.53 0.70 5.60
C LEU A 138 19.45 1.76 5.84
N GLY A 139 19.84 2.96 6.31
CA GLY A 139 18.90 4.06 6.51
C GLY A 139 18.23 4.54 5.21
N VAL A 140 18.98 4.59 4.10
CA VAL A 140 18.42 4.93 2.78
C VAL A 140 17.42 3.87 2.33
N ILE A 141 17.76 2.59 2.49
CA ILE A 141 16.90 1.47 2.09
C ILE A 141 15.63 1.41 2.94
N ARG A 142 15.74 1.57 4.26
CA ARG A 142 14.60 1.68 5.19
C ARG A 142 13.68 2.81 4.77
N LEU A 143 14.21 4.00 4.48
CA LEU A 143 13.39 5.12 4.04
C LEU A 143 12.67 4.83 2.72
N LEU A 144 13.37 4.31 1.70
CA LEU A 144 12.74 3.94 0.42
C LEU A 144 11.62 2.91 0.59
N TYR A 145 11.86 1.95 1.47
CA TYR A 145 10.88 0.94 1.79
C TYR A 145 9.65 1.55 2.49
N TYR A 146 9.85 2.36 3.53
CA TYR A 146 8.74 3.02 4.22
C TYR A 146 7.92 3.95 3.31
N LEU A 147 8.58 4.66 2.38
CA LEU A 147 7.88 5.49 1.39
C LEU A 147 7.07 4.65 0.40
N THR A 148 7.57 3.47 0.03
CA THR A 148 6.87 2.54 -0.86
C THR A 148 5.65 1.93 -0.17
N GLY A 149 5.80 1.49 1.08
CA GLY A 149 4.70 1.02 1.91
C GLY A 149 3.63 2.09 2.08
N ALA A 150 3.99 3.30 2.54
CA ALA A 150 3.02 4.40 2.70
C ALA A 150 2.26 4.73 1.42
N ALA A 151 2.92 4.72 0.26
CA ALA A 151 2.26 4.92 -1.04
C ALA A 151 1.30 3.77 -1.39
N THR A 152 1.67 2.53 -1.06
CA THR A 152 0.88 1.31 -1.28
C THR A 152 -0.37 1.31 -0.42
N GLU A 153 -0.24 1.44 0.90
CA GLU A 153 -1.37 1.47 1.84
C GLU A 153 -2.33 2.61 1.50
N ARG A 154 -1.81 3.77 1.10
CA ARG A 154 -2.67 4.89 0.72
C ARG A 154 -3.44 4.61 -0.58
N SER A 155 -2.85 3.88 -1.51
CA SER A 155 -3.52 3.42 -2.72
C SER A 155 -4.61 2.40 -2.40
N ALA A 156 -4.32 1.45 -1.48
CA ALA A 156 -5.27 0.44 -1.01
C ALA A 156 -6.49 1.09 -0.35
N VAL A 157 -6.31 2.04 0.59
CA VAL A 157 -7.41 2.81 1.19
C VAL A 157 -8.35 3.38 0.12
N ILE A 158 -7.79 3.99 -0.92
CA ILE A 158 -8.57 4.65 -1.97
C ILE A 158 -9.29 3.62 -2.85
N ALA A 159 -8.58 2.57 -3.28
CA ALA A 159 -9.14 1.50 -4.10
C ALA A 159 -10.29 0.79 -3.39
N TYR A 160 -10.09 0.39 -2.13
CA TYR A 160 -11.12 -0.26 -1.32
C TYR A 160 -12.30 0.66 -1.03
N SER A 161 -12.07 1.96 -0.83
CA SER A 161 -13.18 2.92 -0.67
C SER A 161 -14.07 2.95 -1.90
N ARG A 162 -13.47 3.06 -3.10
CA ARG A 162 -14.23 3.04 -4.36
C ARG A 162 -14.91 1.71 -4.62
N LEU A 163 -14.27 0.59 -4.29
CA LEU A 163 -14.84 -0.73 -4.45
C LEU A 163 -16.05 -0.95 -3.51
N VAL A 164 -15.96 -0.53 -2.25
CA VAL A 164 -17.08 -0.57 -1.29
C VAL A 164 -18.27 0.22 -1.84
N ASP A 165 -18.05 1.47 -2.26
CA ASP A 165 -19.12 2.32 -2.77
C ASP A 165 -19.72 1.75 -4.06
N GLY A 166 -18.88 1.21 -4.94
CA GLY A 166 -19.28 0.53 -6.17
C GLY A 166 -20.15 -0.70 -5.94
N LEU A 167 -19.76 -1.58 -5.01
CA LEU A 167 -20.52 -2.78 -4.65
C LEU A 167 -21.85 -2.42 -3.98
N ARG A 168 -21.86 -1.44 -3.06
CA ARG A 168 -23.09 -0.91 -2.46
C ARG A 168 -24.04 -0.37 -3.52
N GLY A 169 -23.53 0.40 -4.49
CA GLY A 169 -24.34 0.92 -5.60
C GLY A 169 -24.94 -0.17 -6.49
N MET A 170 -24.35 -1.37 -6.51
CA MET A 170 -24.89 -2.55 -7.18
C MET A 170 -25.86 -3.36 -6.31
N GLY A 171 -26.01 -3.02 -5.02
CA GLY A 171 -26.82 -3.74 -4.05
C GLY A 171 -26.11 -4.92 -3.38
N GLU A 172 -24.80 -5.09 -3.60
CA GLU A 172 -23.97 -6.18 -3.08
C GLU A 172 -23.44 -5.87 -1.67
N HIS A 173 -24.36 -5.68 -0.73
CA HIS A 173 -24.04 -5.23 0.62
C HIS A 173 -23.24 -6.26 1.45
N ALA A 174 -23.50 -7.56 1.29
CA ALA A 174 -22.84 -8.60 2.08
C ALA A 174 -21.31 -8.53 1.91
N ILE A 175 -20.81 -8.67 0.69
CA ILE A 175 -19.38 -8.56 0.39
C ILE A 175 -18.83 -7.13 0.61
N ALA A 176 -19.62 -6.08 0.37
CA ALA A 176 -19.17 -4.72 0.63
C ALA A 176 -18.91 -4.46 2.12
N GLU A 177 -19.82 -4.87 3.01
CA GLU A 177 -19.77 -4.57 4.45
C GLU A 177 -18.94 -5.56 5.27
N THR A 178 -18.86 -6.82 4.82
CA THR A 178 -18.25 -7.90 5.61
C THR A 178 -16.92 -8.40 5.04
N VAL A 179 -16.57 -8.03 3.80
CA VAL A 179 -15.26 -8.33 3.20
C VAL A 179 -14.48 -7.04 2.94
N VAL A 180 -14.95 -6.19 2.03
CA VAL A 180 -14.14 -5.08 1.52
C VAL A 180 -14.02 -3.94 2.54
N ALA A 181 -15.10 -3.56 3.21
CA ALA A 181 -15.05 -2.49 4.22
C ALA A 181 -14.20 -2.85 5.46
N PRO A 182 -14.21 -4.09 5.98
CA PRO A 182 -13.29 -4.52 7.04
C PRO A 182 -11.82 -4.44 6.64
N ILE A 183 -11.46 -4.90 5.43
CA ILE A 183 -10.10 -4.78 4.88
C ILE A 183 -9.70 -3.29 4.87
N ARG A 184 -10.52 -2.44 4.25
CA ARG A 184 -10.34 -0.98 4.22
C ARG A 184 -10.16 -0.34 5.61
N ARG A 185 -10.67 -0.93 6.69
CA ARG A 185 -10.51 -0.38 8.06
C ARG A 185 -9.12 -0.63 8.63
N GLN A 186 -8.37 -1.62 8.14
CA GLN A 186 -7.01 -1.93 8.60
C GLN A 186 -5.95 -1.08 7.89
N GLU A 187 -6.14 -0.81 6.60
CA GLU A 187 -5.22 -0.02 5.76
C GLU A 187 -4.73 1.32 6.35
N PRO A 188 -5.56 2.14 7.03
CA PRO A 188 -5.08 3.39 7.63
C PRO A 188 -4.06 3.17 8.74
N GLY A 189 -4.14 2.04 9.46
CA GLY A 189 -3.18 1.65 10.47
C GLY A 189 -1.84 1.22 9.85
N HIS A 190 -1.87 0.46 8.76
CA HIS A 190 -0.68 0.13 7.98
C HIS A 190 0.00 1.41 7.46
N PHE A 191 -0.78 2.30 6.85
CA PHE A 191 -0.31 3.59 6.38
C PHE A 191 0.35 4.40 7.49
N ALA A 192 -0.28 4.45 8.67
CA ALA A 192 0.26 5.14 9.83
C ALA A 192 1.59 4.54 10.29
N PHE A 193 1.73 3.20 10.33
CA PHE A 193 3.01 2.57 10.63
C PHE A 193 4.14 3.07 9.71
N TYR A 194 3.95 2.99 8.39
CA TYR A 194 4.98 3.39 7.44
C TYR A 194 5.32 4.88 7.54
N ARG A 195 4.30 5.73 7.73
CA ARG A 195 4.49 7.17 7.91
C ARG A 195 5.30 7.47 9.17
N LEU A 196 4.91 6.89 10.31
CA LEU A 196 5.55 7.13 11.60
C LEU A 196 6.98 6.58 11.60
N SER A 197 7.20 5.40 10.99
CA SER A 197 8.54 4.81 10.85
C SER A 197 9.47 5.68 10.01
N ALA A 198 8.97 6.22 8.88
CA ALA A 198 9.73 7.16 8.06
C ALA A 198 10.05 8.46 8.83
N GLN A 199 9.10 8.97 9.62
CA GLN A 199 9.31 10.16 10.47
C GLN A 199 10.36 9.90 11.56
N VAL A 200 10.25 8.80 12.31
CA VAL A 200 11.23 8.41 13.34
C VAL A 200 12.62 8.29 12.73
N LEU A 201 12.74 7.64 11.58
CA LEU A 201 14.01 7.46 10.88
C LEU A 201 14.65 8.79 10.47
N VAL A 202 13.85 9.73 9.96
CA VAL A 202 14.36 11.05 9.50
C VAL A 202 14.64 11.98 10.68
N ASP A 203 13.73 12.09 11.64
CA ASP A 203 13.75 13.12 12.68
C ASP A 203 14.52 12.72 13.95
N ASP A 204 14.49 11.44 14.32
CA ASP A 204 15.01 10.92 15.60
C ASP A 204 16.28 10.10 15.39
N GLU A 205 16.26 9.12 14.49
CA GLU A 205 17.47 8.34 14.15
C GLU A 205 18.48 9.16 13.32
N GLY A 206 18.00 10.20 12.62
CA GLY A 206 18.83 11.25 12.02
C GLY A 206 19.56 10.81 10.75
N LEU A 207 18.83 10.68 9.64
CA LEU A 207 19.48 10.53 8.33
C LEU A 207 20.24 11.80 7.94
N SER A 208 21.49 11.62 7.53
CA SER A 208 22.33 12.69 6.99
C SER A 208 21.85 13.21 5.63
N ASP A 209 22.28 14.41 5.26
CA ASP A 209 21.85 15.08 4.03
C ASP A 209 22.13 14.26 2.76
N TRP A 210 23.27 13.56 2.72
CA TRP A 210 23.62 12.73 1.56
C TRP A 210 22.71 11.50 1.45
N GLN A 211 22.28 10.93 2.58
CA GLN A 211 21.34 9.80 2.62
C GLN A 211 19.97 10.24 2.11
N LEU A 212 19.49 11.41 2.55
CA LEU A 212 18.24 12.00 2.06
C LEU A 212 18.32 12.34 0.57
N TYR A 213 19.44 12.91 0.11
CA TYR A 213 19.67 13.17 -1.31
C TYR A 213 19.66 11.88 -2.13
N LEU A 214 20.37 10.84 -1.68
CA LEU A 214 20.41 9.56 -2.34
C LEU A 214 19.01 8.92 -2.37
N ALA A 215 18.25 8.97 -1.28
CA ALA A 215 16.88 8.49 -1.22
C ALA A 215 15.98 9.21 -2.26
N ARG A 216 16.09 10.54 -2.42
CA ARG A 216 15.37 11.28 -3.48
C ARG A 216 15.70 10.77 -4.88
N VAL A 217 17.00 10.60 -5.16
CA VAL A 217 17.49 10.17 -6.47
C VAL A 217 17.03 8.75 -6.78
N LEU A 218 17.14 7.85 -5.82
CA LEU A 218 16.71 6.46 -5.97
C LEU A 218 15.20 6.38 -6.09
N ARG A 219 14.45 7.04 -5.21
CA ARG A 219 12.97 7.05 -5.24
C ARG A 219 12.43 7.51 -6.58
N ARG A 220 12.99 8.58 -7.16
CA ARG A 220 12.60 9.05 -8.50
C ARG A 220 12.82 8.01 -9.61
N ARG A 221 13.82 7.15 -9.47
CA ARG A 221 14.18 6.13 -10.48
C ARG A 221 13.51 4.79 -10.25
N SER A 222 13.15 4.48 -9.01
CA SER A 222 12.64 3.17 -8.61
C SER A 222 11.17 3.19 -8.20
N PHE A 223 10.48 4.33 -8.27
CA PHE A 223 9.04 4.40 -8.01
C PHE A 223 8.28 3.55 -9.04
N ASP A 224 7.38 2.71 -8.53
CA ASP A 224 6.33 2.08 -9.34
C ASP A 224 5.01 2.09 -8.55
N LEU A 225 3.92 1.76 -9.24
CA LEU A 225 2.59 1.65 -8.65
C LEU A 225 2.45 0.35 -7.86
N VAL A 226 1.55 0.34 -6.88
CA VAL A 226 1.28 -0.86 -6.06
C VAL A 226 1.00 -2.07 -6.95
N GLY A 227 1.71 -3.17 -6.68
CA GLY A 227 1.52 -4.43 -7.41
C GLY A 227 2.13 -4.49 -8.81
N VAL A 228 2.87 -3.47 -9.25
CA VAL A 228 3.48 -3.42 -10.58
C VAL A 228 4.95 -3.84 -10.54
N ASN A 229 5.25 -4.98 -11.16
CA ASN A 229 6.61 -5.49 -11.36
C ASN A 229 7.02 -5.58 -12.84
N ASN A 230 6.07 -5.39 -13.77
CA ASN A 230 6.30 -5.43 -15.22
C ASN A 230 5.25 -4.61 -15.99
N GLN A 231 5.46 -4.45 -17.30
CA GLN A 231 4.58 -3.64 -18.16
C GLN A 231 3.14 -4.19 -18.25
N ARG A 232 2.96 -5.52 -18.18
CA ARG A 232 1.63 -6.13 -18.17
C ARG A 232 0.86 -5.72 -16.91
N GLN A 233 1.49 -5.86 -15.74
CA GLN A 233 0.89 -5.46 -14.47
C GLN A 233 0.65 -3.95 -14.39
N ARG A 234 1.47 -3.13 -15.04
CA ARG A 234 1.22 -1.68 -15.16
C ARG A 234 -0.07 -1.38 -15.92
N ALA A 235 -0.32 -2.11 -17.01
CA ALA A 235 -1.57 -2.01 -17.74
C ALA A 235 -2.75 -2.57 -16.92
N ASP A 236 -2.55 -3.68 -16.18
CA ASP A 236 -3.56 -4.23 -15.28
C ASP A 236 -3.95 -3.23 -14.18
N PHE A 237 -2.97 -2.49 -13.61
CA PHE A 237 -3.25 -1.38 -12.69
C PHE A 237 -4.09 -0.29 -13.37
N GLY A 238 -3.79 0.04 -14.64
CA GLY A 238 -4.59 0.98 -15.43
C GLY A 238 -6.04 0.54 -15.57
N ASP A 239 -6.28 -0.75 -15.82
CA ASP A 239 -7.62 -1.34 -15.90
C ASP A 239 -8.36 -1.20 -14.56
N VAL A 240 -7.67 -1.46 -13.43
CA VAL A 240 -8.22 -1.23 -12.08
C VAL A 240 -8.55 0.24 -11.86
N ALA A 241 -7.65 1.15 -12.21
CA ALA A 241 -7.83 2.57 -12.02
C ALA A 241 -9.07 3.08 -12.76
N ARG A 242 -9.29 2.65 -14.01
CA ARG A 242 -10.49 2.98 -14.78
C ARG A 242 -11.74 2.31 -14.21
N ALA A 243 -11.64 1.04 -13.82
CA ALA A 243 -12.75 0.32 -13.19
C ALA A 243 -13.16 0.94 -11.84
N LEU A 244 -12.29 1.65 -11.14
CA LEU A 244 -12.62 2.31 -9.87
C LEU A 244 -12.83 3.84 -10.02
N ASP A 245 -12.92 4.32 -11.27
CA ASP A 245 -13.05 5.74 -11.63
C ASP A 245 -11.96 6.62 -10.97
N LEU A 246 -10.75 6.07 -10.80
CA LEU A 246 -9.58 6.76 -10.24
C LEU A 246 -8.89 7.66 -11.27
N ASP A 247 -9.08 7.37 -12.55
CA ASP A 247 -8.57 8.14 -13.68
C ASP A 247 -9.18 9.56 -13.76
N ARG A 248 -10.42 9.73 -13.29
CA ARG A 248 -11.10 11.03 -13.19
C ARG A 248 -10.50 11.96 -12.15
N ASP A 249 -9.89 11.41 -11.11
CA ASP A 249 -9.35 12.13 -9.95
C ASP A 249 -7.83 11.96 -9.79
N LEU A 250 -7.12 11.87 -10.92
CA LEU A 250 -5.70 11.48 -10.93
C LEU A 250 -4.79 12.38 -10.08
N LEU A 251 -5.02 13.70 -10.12
CA LEU A 251 -4.23 14.65 -9.33
C LEU A 251 -4.52 14.55 -7.83
N PRO A 252 -5.79 14.55 -7.37
CA PRO A 252 -6.13 14.21 -5.99
C PRO A 252 -5.55 12.86 -5.52
N LEU A 253 -5.61 11.82 -6.35
CA LEU A 253 -5.02 10.51 -6.05
C LEU A 253 -3.51 10.65 -5.84
N ALA A 254 -2.80 11.25 -6.80
CA ALA A 254 -1.35 11.40 -6.74
C ALA A 254 -0.91 12.23 -5.53
N ARG A 255 -1.67 13.28 -5.13
CA ARG A 255 -1.40 14.07 -3.92
C ARG A 255 -1.49 13.25 -2.64
N GLN A 256 -2.39 12.27 -2.60
CA GLN A 256 -2.58 11.39 -1.45
C GLN A 256 -1.48 10.33 -1.39
N ILE A 257 -1.19 9.65 -2.50
CA ILE A 257 -0.12 8.65 -2.59
C ILE A 257 1.24 9.28 -2.24
N SER A 258 1.49 10.51 -2.69
CA SER A 258 2.76 11.20 -2.48
C SER A 258 2.88 11.88 -1.11
N LEU A 259 1.94 11.70 -0.18
CA LEU A 259 1.85 12.52 1.04
C LEU A 259 3.14 12.47 1.87
N VAL A 260 3.58 11.25 2.23
CA VAL A 260 4.72 11.06 3.12
C VAL A 260 6.03 11.49 2.46
N GLU A 261 6.24 11.14 1.19
CA GLU A 261 7.44 11.56 0.47
C GLU A 261 7.46 13.09 0.26
N ARG A 262 6.33 13.73 -0.03
CA ARG A 262 6.24 15.21 -0.09
C ARG A 262 6.64 15.85 1.23
N GLU A 263 6.16 15.31 2.35
CA GLU A 263 6.48 15.82 3.69
C GLU A 263 7.95 15.59 4.06
N LEU A 264 8.56 14.45 3.72
CA LEU A 264 9.90 14.07 4.21
C LEU A 264 11.03 14.35 3.21
N LEU A 265 10.83 14.04 1.94
CA LEU A 265 11.85 14.23 0.90
C LEU A 265 11.82 15.64 0.31
N TRP A 266 10.70 16.35 0.34
CA TRP A 266 10.55 17.67 -0.29
C TRP A 266 10.02 18.75 0.65
N ALA A 267 10.29 18.62 1.95
CA ALA A 267 9.80 19.47 3.04
C ALA A 267 10.05 21.00 2.92
N GLY A 268 10.55 21.51 1.78
CA GLY A 268 10.77 22.93 1.59
C GLY A 268 10.97 23.44 0.16
N GLU A 269 10.71 22.67 -0.92
CA GLU A 269 11.09 23.12 -2.27
C GLU A 269 10.02 23.05 -3.38
N GLN A 270 9.89 24.20 -4.06
CA GLN A 270 9.45 24.41 -5.46
C GLN A 270 7.96 24.39 -5.81
N GLY A 271 7.04 24.52 -4.84
CA GLY A 271 5.61 24.75 -5.16
C GLY A 271 4.94 23.60 -5.95
N LEU A 272 5.59 22.44 -6.04
CA LEU A 272 5.07 21.25 -6.69
C LEU A 272 4.04 20.59 -5.77
N GLN A 273 2.81 20.45 -6.26
CA GLN A 273 1.74 19.82 -5.49
C GLN A 273 1.92 18.29 -5.38
N VAL A 274 2.62 17.68 -6.35
CA VAL A 274 2.87 16.24 -6.48
C VAL A 274 4.21 16.01 -7.19
N PRO A 275 5.00 15.00 -6.80
CA PRO A 275 6.16 14.54 -7.56
C PRO A 275 5.80 14.09 -8.98
N SER A 276 6.53 14.61 -9.97
CA SER A 276 6.19 14.39 -11.40
C SER A 276 6.25 12.92 -11.82
N TYR A 277 7.14 12.12 -11.23
CA TYR A 277 7.28 10.70 -11.57
C TYR A 277 6.07 9.86 -11.12
N ILE A 278 5.39 10.22 -10.02
CA ILE A 278 4.17 9.53 -9.59
C ILE A 278 3.06 9.78 -10.58
N LEU A 279 2.85 11.05 -10.95
CA LEU A 279 1.83 11.42 -11.92
C LEU A 279 2.13 10.81 -13.31
N ALA A 280 3.41 10.73 -13.69
CA ALA A 280 3.82 10.07 -14.93
C ALA A 280 3.48 8.57 -14.91
N ALA A 281 3.82 7.85 -13.84
CA ALA A 281 3.52 6.42 -13.71
C ALA A 281 2.00 6.16 -13.77
N LEU A 282 1.20 6.95 -13.06
CA LEU A 282 -0.27 6.86 -13.09
C LEU A 282 -0.84 7.08 -14.50
N ARG A 283 -0.36 8.12 -15.21
CA ARG A 283 -0.79 8.41 -16.59
C ARG A 283 -0.39 7.29 -17.55
N GLU A 284 0.81 6.75 -17.39
CA GLU A 284 1.32 5.67 -18.22
C GLU A 284 0.48 4.40 -18.05
N ALA A 285 0.14 4.03 -16.82
CA ALA A 285 -0.74 2.88 -16.53
C ALA A 285 -2.11 3.02 -17.22
N ILE A 286 -2.75 4.19 -17.12
CA ILE A 286 -4.02 4.46 -17.78
C ILE A 286 -3.87 4.38 -19.31
N ALA A 287 -2.81 4.97 -19.87
CA ALA A 287 -2.57 4.93 -21.32
C ALA A 287 -2.36 3.50 -21.84
N LEU A 288 -1.67 2.65 -21.09
CA LEU A 288 -1.47 1.25 -21.43
C LEU A 288 -2.79 0.46 -21.40
N SER A 289 -3.64 0.70 -20.40
CA SER A 289 -4.99 0.13 -20.33
C SER A 289 -5.85 0.50 -21.54
N VAL A 290 -5.90 1.78 -21.91
CA VAL A 290 -6.65 2.25 -23.10
C VAL A 290 -6.12 1.59 -24.39
N THR A 291 -4.80 1.45 -24.51
CA THR A 291 -4.19 0.81 -25.68
C THR A 291 -4.59 -0.66 -25.80
N ARG A 292 -4.63 -1.38 -24.68
CA ARG A 292 -5.05 -2.78 -24.62
C ARG A 292 -6.52 -2.95 -25.02
N GLU A 293 -7.42 -2.14 -24.48
CA GLU A 293 -8.85 -2.18 -24.83
C GLU A 293 -9.07 -1.98 -26.34
N HIS A 294 -8.33 -1.07 -26.98
CA HIS A 294 -8.42 -0.88 -28.43
C HIS A 294 -7.85 -2.04 -29.26
N ALA A 295 -6.93 -2.84 -28.70
CA ALA A 295 -6.38 -4.01 -29.36
C ALA A 295 -7.34 -5.20 -29.29
N ASP A 296 -8.05 -5.38 -28.18
CA ASP A 296 -9.01 -6.48 -27.98
C ASP A 296 -10.33 -6.30 -28.76
N VAL A 297 -10.60 -5.10 -29.28
CA VAL A 297 -11.79 -4.77 -30.08
C VAL A 297 -11.56 -4.93 -31.60
N ARG A 298 -10.33 -5.23 -32.03
CA ARG A 298 -9.96 -5.46 -33.45
C ARG A 298 -9.81 -6.94 -33.77
#